data_AF-A0A132TTR2-F1
#
_entry.id   AF-A0A132TTR2-F1
#
_cell.length_a   1.000
_cell.length_b   1.000
_cell.length_c   1.000
_cell.angle_alpha   90.00
_cell.angle_beta   90.00
_cell.angle_gamma   90.00
#
_symmetry.space_group_name_H-M   'P 1'
#
loop_
_entity.id
_entity.type
_entity.pdbx_description
1 polymer ?
#
loop_
_entity_poly.entity_id
_entity_poly.type
_entity_poly.pdbx_seq_one_letter_code
_entity_poly.pdbx_strand_id
1 'polypeptide(L)'
;MISNTKCECGHQNPVGTVLCEACGKPLDKDEQLSSANLEMRYDGVARRSQRVNPGVIDLVWNFFSSVKIAIYLIVLTLLGSMLGTIFPQESTFLNIDASTYYPEKYGTAGEIYYKLGLSHTYESWWFVLLLVLIGASLVICSLDRVLPLYKALTRQKIRKHRSFLTRQKVALVAELKEEPEAWVARMVEPLQKKGYRVRTDGGALLAEKHRFSRWGPYVIHIGLIIFLLAVLARGLPGLNMDQHLAFPQGDTVRIPDTTYYLKNEKFTVEFYTEEEMPKEFRGTKILPKLYETRAVLYECTADCTDPSKKPQLAEVARHDIQVNSPLSYNGLKAYQFDYDLTPVLRSVQPELINAKSGEVYGKFKLDMNNPQRSFQAGPYTLSLKEKYMDFGLNEEGQPVSKSPYPNAPAFLFLITGPGLPAGGQQYFYFPKQVDKEKFQMTAINDKLGGSGRFLELEVGDMSDVDFSESTTYLNIRVDRAMPFVWIGAGIVMLGLILGFYWQHRRIWLAANHGELVLGGHTNKNWFGFRREIVSILAKTDLTVDEKSLDNGGGLA
;
A
#
# COMPACT_ATOMS: atom_id res chain seq x y z
N MET A 1 -5.39 45.87 21.76
CA MET A 1 -5.42 47.10 20.92
C MET A 1 -6.34 46.84 19.75
N ILE A 2 -7.44 47.59 19.61
CA ILE A 2 -8.31 47.51 18.43
C ILE A 2 -7.61 48.35 17.35
N SER A 3 -6.83 47.73 16.47
CA SER A 3 -6.32 48.45 15.31
C SER A 3 -7.50 48.76 14.39
N ASN A 4 -7.63 50.02 13.96
CA ASN A 4 -8.66 50.38 12.99
C ASN A 4 -8.27 49.77 11.63
N THR A 5 -8.98 48.71 11.24
CA THR A 5 -8.75 47.97 9.99
C THR A 5 -9.64 48.44 8.82
N LYS A 6 -10.27 49.61 8.97
CA LYS A 6 -11.13 50.19 7.93
C LYS A 6 -10.29 50.84 6.84
N CYS A 7 -10.48 50.37 5.60
CA CYS A 7 -9.85 50.95 4.42
C CYS A 7 -10.57 52.24 3.99
N GLU A 8 -9.90 53.11 3.25
CA GLU A 8 -10.49 54.33 2.66
C GLU A 8 -11.71 54.07 1.79
N CYS A 9 -11.82 52.88 1.19
CA CYS A 9 -13.03 52.47 0.46
C CYS A 9 -14.23 52.14 1.38
N GLY A 10 -14.10 52.34 2.70
CA GLY A 10 -15.14 52.07 3.70
C GLY A 10 -15.22 50.63 4.19
N HIS A 11 -14.46 49.70 3.61
CA HIS A 11 -14.49 48.29 3.97
C HIS A 11 -13.67 47.97 5.23
N GLN A 12 -14.24 47.17 6.13
CA GLN A 12 -13.56 46.69 7.34
C GLN A 12 -12.86 45.36 7.06
N ASN A 13 -11.53 45.34 7.20
CA ASN A 13 -10.72 44.17 6.92
C ASN A 13 -10.40 43.39 8.22
N PRO A 14 -10.22 42.07 8.17
CA PRO A 14 -9.64 41.33 9.28
C PRO A 14 -8.22 41.82 9.62
N VAL A 15 -7.81 41.69 10.89
CA VAL A 15 -6.43 41.97 11.31
C VAL A 15 -5.47 40.99 10.63
N GLY A 16 -4.37 41.50 10.07
CA GLY A 16 -3.39 40.71 9.32
C GLY A 16 -3.65 40.60 7.81
N THR A 17 -4.66 41.30 7.29
CA THR A 17 -4.95 41.40 5.85
C THR A 17 -3.98 42.40 5.20
N VAL A 18 -3.21 41.96 4.21
CA VAL A 18 -2.19 42.75 3.50
C VAL A 18 -2.81 43.68 2.46
N LEU A 19 -3.83 43.19 1.74
CA LEU A 19 -4.57 43.94 0.72
C LEU A 19 -6.04 44.02 1.10
N CYS A 20 -6.63 45.21 0.99
CA CYS A 20 -8.05 45.38 1.26
C CYS A 20 -8.90 44.42 0.41
N GLU A 21 -9.74 43.60 1.05
CA GLU A 21 -10.53 42.57 0.37
C GLU A 21 -11.49 43.15 -0.69
N ALA A 22 -11.96 44.39 -0.46
CA ALA A 22 -12.79 45.13 -1.41
C ALA A 22 -11.97 45.76 -2.56
N CYS A 23 -11.21 46.82 -2.30
CA CYS A 23 -10.58 47.64 -3.35
C CYS A 23 -9.15 47.21 -3.73
N GLY A 24 -8.53 46.28 -3.00
CA GLY A 24 -7.15 45.82 -3.25
C GLY A 24 -6.06 46.79 -2.81
N LYS A 25 -6.40 47.91 -2.14
CA LYS A 25 -5.40 48.85 -1.61
C LYS A 25 -4.53 48.15 -0.55
N PRO A 26 -3.20 48.27 -0.60
CA PRO A 26 -2.30 47.82 0.46
C PRO A 26 -2.66 48.46 1.80
N LEU A 27 -2.79 47.63 2.83
CA LEU A 27 -3.10 48.06 4.20
C LEU A 27 -1.88 48.04 5.10
N ASP A 28 -0.89 47.21 4.78
CA ASP A 28 0.36 47.13 5.52
C ASP A 28 1.27 48.32 5.19
N LYS A 29 1.98 48.85 6.20
CA LYS A 29 2.78 50.07 6.06
C LYS A 29 3.96 49.86 5.11
N ASP A 30 4.60 48.70 5.18
CA ASP A 30 5.74 48.37 4.33
C ASP A 30 5.30 48.23 2.85
N GLU A 31 4.13 47.65 2.62
CA GLU A 31 3.55 47.51 1.28
C GLU A 31 2.99 48.83 0.70
N GLN A 32 2.57 49.76 1.56
CA GLN A 32 2.20 51.11 1.13
C GLN A 32 3.40 51.93 0.68
N LEU A 33 4.57 51.71 1.30
CA LEU A 33 5.83 52.39 0.97
C LEU A 33 6.54 51.74 -0.23
N SER A 34 6.20 50.50 -0.56
CA SER A 34 6.79 49.75 -1.69
C SER A 34 6.16 50.08 -3.04
N SER A 35 7.00 50.24 -4.06
CA SER A 35 6.61 50.32 -5.48
C SER A 35 6.59 48.96 -6.18
N ALA A 36 6.95 47.88 -5.49
CA ALA A 36 7.01 46.54 -6.06
C ALA A 36 5.62 46.02 -6.46
N ASN A 37 5.60 45.06 -7.38
CA ASN A 37 4.39 44.36 -7.79
C ASN A 37 3.73 43.67 -6.60
N LEU A 38 2.40 43.73 -6.55
CA LEU A 38 1.62 43.16 -5.46
C LEU A 38 1.59 41.63 -5.55
N GLU A 39 1.96 40.95 -4.46
CA GLU A 39 1.77 39.49 -4.36
C GLU A 39 0.28 39.19 -4.16
N MET A 40 -0.37 38.66 -5.21
CA MET A 40 -1.79 38.30 -5.20
C MET A 40 -2.07 36.93 -4.56
N ARG A 41 -1.22 36.49 -3.63
CA ARG A 41 -1.39 35.21 -2.96
C ARG A 41 -2.56 35.30 -1.97
N TYR A 42 -3.63 34.56 -2.29
CA TYR A 42 -4.93 34.61 -1.57
C TYR A 42 -5.57 36.00 -1.57
N ASP A 43 -5.24 36.83 -2.55
CA ASP A 43 -5.71 38.23 -2.66
C ASP A 43 -5.46 39.05 -1.38
N GLY A 44 -4.40 38.72 -0.62
CA GLY A 44 -3.96 39.43 0.58
C GLY A 44 -4.78 39.15 1.86
N VAL A 45 -5.72 38.21 1.84
CA VAL A 45 -6.59 37.86 2.98
C VAL A 45 -5.80 37.21 4.12
N ALA A 46 -6.05 37.66 5.36
CA ALA A 46 -5.45 37.06 6.56
C ALA A 46 -5.81 35.58 6.74
N ARG A 47 -4.81 34.76 7.13
CA ARG A 47 -5.02 33.34 7.47
C ARG A 47 -5.29 33.17 8.96
N ARG A 48 -5.99 32.09 9.33
CA ARG A 48 -6.26 31.75 10.73
C ARG A 48 -4.95 31.50 11.49
N SER A 49 -3.97 30.90 10.83
CA SER A 49 -2.62 30.67 11.36
C SER A 49 -1.79 31.94 11.66
N GLN A 50 -2.25 33.12 11.20
CA GLN A 50 -1.56 34.41 11.39
C GLN A 50 -2.21 35.29 12.48
N ARG A 51 -3.10 34.72 13.32
CA ARG A 51 -3.72 35.47 14.42
C ARG A 51 -2.69 35.83 15.49
N VAL A 52 -2.78 37.07 15.98
CA VAL A 52 -1.80 37.70 16.88
C VAL A 52 -1.75 37.08 18.29
N ASN A 53 -2.82 36.39 18.73
CA ASN A 53 -2.89 35.72 20.05
C ASN A 53 -3.38 34.26 19.90
N PRO A 54 -2.49 33.28 19.66
CA PRO A 54 -2.90 31.89 19.51
C PRO A 54 -3.19 31.22 20.86
N GLY A 55 -4.34 30.54 20.98
CA GLY A 55 -4.56 29.58 22.07
C GLY A 55 -3.78 28.27 21.83
N VAL A 56 -3.86 27.31 22.76
CA VAL A 56 -3.17 26.00 22.63
C VAL A 56 -3.55 25.28 21.33
N ILE A 57 -4.84 25.30 20.96
CA ILE A 57 -5.34 24.72 19.70
C ILE A 57 -4.74 25.43 18.48
N ASP A 58 -4.62 26.76 18.54
CA ASP A 58 -4.03 27.53 17.44
C ASP A 58 -2.51 27.26 17.34
N LEU A 59 -1.82 26.98 18.45
CA LEU A 59 -0.41 26.60 18.44
C LEU A 59 -0.19 25.27 17.70
N VAL A 60 -1.00 24.25 18.02
CA VAL A 60 -0.99 22.95 17.32
C VAL A 60 -1.38 23.13 15.85
N TRP A 61 -2.41 23.93 15.56
CA TRP A 61 -2.81 24.27 14.20
C TRP A 61 -1.69 24.94 13.41
N ASN A 62 -0.96 25.87 14.04
CA ASN A 62 0.16 26.59 13.42
C ASN A 62 1.34 25.66 13.11
N PHE A 63 1.62 24.71 14.00
CA PHE A 63 2.64 23.69 13.77
C PHE A 63 2.33 22.86 12.52
N PHE A 64 1.14 22.28 12.45
CA PHE A 64 0.71 21.44 11.31
C PHE A 64 0.38 22.22 10.04
N SER A 65 0.08 23.52 10.14
CA SER A 65 -0.12 24.40 8.99
C SER A 65 1.20 24.85 8.34
N SER A 66 2.36 24.57 8.96
CA SER A 66 3.66 24.99 8.47
C SER A 66 4.20 24.04 7.39
N VAL A 67 4.54 24.61 6.23
CA VAL A 67 5.15 23.86 5.11
C VAL A 67 6.52 23.29 5.51
N LYS A 68 7.27 24.01 6.36
CA LYS A 68 8.60 23.56 6.81
C LYS A 68 8.50 22.27 7.62
N ILE A 69 7.53 22.20 8.54
CA ILE A 69 7.27 21.01 9.35
C ILE A 69 6.86 19.83 8.46
N ALA A 70 5.97 20.06 7.49
CA ALA A 70 5.59 19.02 6.53
C ALA A 70 6.81 18.47 5.76
N ILE A 71 7.73 19.34 5.31
CA ILE A 71 8.97 18.91 4.64
C ILE A 71 9.85 18.08 5.58
N TYR A 72 10.04 18.50 6.83
CA TYR A 72 10.82 17.73 7.80
C TYR A 72 10.22 16.34 8.06
N LEU A 73 8.89 16.23 8.18
CA LEU A 73 8.21 14.95 8.34
C LEU A 73 8.43 14.03 7.12
N ILE A 74 8.33 14.58 5.90
CA ILE A 74 8.58 13.82 4.67
C ILE A 74 10.04 13.33 4.61
N VAL A 75 11.01 14.18 4.92
CA VAL A 75 12.44 13.80 4.94
C VAL A 75 12.70 12.73 5.99
N LEU A 76 12.13 12.86 7.20
CA LEU A 76 12.28 11.85 8.25
C LEU A 76 11.66 10.50 7.84
N THR A 77 10.50 10.52 7.18
CA THR A 77 9.83 9.31 6.67
C THR A 77 10.65 8.66 5.55
N LEU A 78 11.26 9.46 4.68
CA LEU A 78 12.17 8.98 3.64
C LEU A 78 13.39 8.30 4.25
N LEU A 79 14.04 8.92 5.25
CA LEU A 79 15.18 8.34 5.96
C LEU A 79 14.79 7.04 6.66
N GLY A 80 13.64 7.00 7.34
CA GLY A 80 13.11 5.79 7.95
C GLY A 80 12.88 4.68 6.93
N SER A 81 12.31 5.01 5.76
CA SER A 81 12.12 4.04 4.67
C SER A 81 13.44 3.51 4.14
N MET A 82 14.44 4.38 3.94
CA MET A 82 15.77 3.99 3.46
C MET A 82 16.45 3.02 4.45
N LEU A 83 16.41 3.34 5.74
CA LEU A 83 16.96 2.48 6.80
C LEU A 83 16.25 1.13 6.85
N GLY A 84 14.91 1.13 6.73
CA GLY A 84 14.09 -0.09 6.67
C GLY A 84 14.35 -0.98 5.46
N THR A 85 14.93 -0.45 4.39
CA THR A 85 15.24 -1.23 3.17
C THR A 85 16.68 -1.75 3.13
N ILE A 86 17.48 -1.57 4.19
CA ILE A 86 18.87 -2.05 4.24
C ILE A 86 18.92 -3.58 4.27
N PHE A 87 18.09 -4.21 5.11
CA PHE A 87 17.95 -5.66 5.16
C PHE A 87 16.59 -6.10 4.58
N PRO A 88 16.48 -7.36 4.10
CA PRO A 88 15.21 -7.87 3.60
C PRO A 88 14.09 -7.71 4.63
N GLN A 89 12.92 -7.26 4.21
CA GLN A 89 11.74 -7.14 5.08
C GLN A 89 11.21 -8.51 5.46
N GLU A 90 10.65 -8.63 6.68
CA GLU A 90 10.07 -9.87 7.21
C GLU A 90 9.04 -10.50 6.28
N SER A 91 8.26 -9.66 5.59
CA SER A 91 7.24 -10.08 4.62
C SER A 91 7.80 -10.85 3.41
N THR A 92 9.12 -10.88 3.22
CA THR A 92 9.78 -11.61 2.12
C THR A 92 10.12 -13.04 2.51
N PHE A 93 10.14 -13.35 3.80
CA PHE A 93 10.57 -14.66 4.27
C PHE A 93 9.43 -15.68 4.24
N LEU A 94 9.75 -16.89 3.80
CA LEU A 94 8.84 -18.04 3.84
C LEU A 94 9.31 -19.00 4.91
N ASN A 95 8.49 -19.19 5.95
CA ASN A 95 8.76 -20.15 7.03
C ASN A 95 10.09 -19.95 7.78
N ILE A 96 10.65 -18.74 7.77
CA ILE A 96 11.82 -18.38 8.57
C ILE A 96 11.36 -17.52 9.74
N ASP A 97 11.77 -17.88 10.95
CA ASP A 97 11.54 -17.04 12.12
C ASP A 97 12.46 -15.81 12.04
N ALA A 98 11.85 -14.63 11.89
CA ALA A 98 12.56 -13.36 11.83
C ALA A 98 13.39 -13.10 13.10
N SER A 99 12.90 -13.53 14.26
CA SER A 99 13.53 -13.23 15.55
C SER A 99 14.90 -13.90 15.72
N THR A 100 15.11 -15.05 15.07
CA THR A 100 16.40 -15.77 15.05
C THR A 100 17.24 -15.39 13.83
N TYR A 101 16.60 -15.18 12.68
CA TYR A 101 17.28 -14.88 11.42
C TYR A 101 18.19 -13.65 11.47
N TYR A 102 17.69 -12.52 11.98
CA TYR A 102 18.49 -11.28 11.96
C TYR A 102 19.71 -11.34 12.89
N PRO A 103 19.59 -11.80 14.15
CA PRO A 103 20.75 -11.99 15.02
C PRO A 103 21.76 -13.02 14.48
N GLU A 104 21.31 -14.14 13.92
CA GLU A 104 22.20 -15.18 13.40
C GLU A 104 22.97 -14.72 12.15
N LYS A 105 22.30 -14.01 11.24
CA LYS A 105 22.89 -13.60 9.97
C LYS A 105 23.70 -12.30 10.06
N TYR A 106 23.26 -11.35 10.88
CA TYR A 106 23.81 -9.99 10.94
C TYR A 106 24.34 -9.60 12.33
N GLY A 107 24.33 -10.51 13.31
CA GLY A 107 24.84 -10.28 14.66
C GLY A 107 24.06 -9.20 15.41
N THR A 108 24.78 -8.41 16.21
CA THR A 108 24.20 -7.33 17.05
C THR A 108 23.50 -6.25 16.23
N ALA A 109 23.98 -5.95 15.02
CA ALA A 109 23.33 -5.00 14.13
C ALA A 109 21.95 -5.51 13.69
N GLY A 110 21.82 -6.81 13.40
CA GLY A 110 20.54 -7.45 13.09
C GLY A 110 19.57 -7.45 14.27
N GLU A 111 20.06 -7.69 15.48
CA GLU A 111 19.24 -7.65 16.69
C GLU A 111 18.66 -6.25 16.96
N ILE A 112 19.48 -5.19 16.83
CA ILE A 112 19.02 -3.81 16.95
C ILE A 112 18.01 -3.47 15.86
N TYR A 113 18.27 -3.92 14.63
CA TYR A 113 17.39 -3.70 13.48
C TYR A 113 15.99 -4.29 13.71
N TYR A 114 15.92 -5.52 14.20
CA TYR A 114 14.67 -6.20 14.56
C TYR A 114 13.95 -5.49 15.73
N LYS A 115 14.67 -5.15 16.80
CA LYS A 115 14.09 -4.47 17.98
C LYS A 115 13.55 -3.08 17.70
N LEU A 116 14.16 -2.33 16.76
CA LEU A 116 13.67 -1.02 16.32
C LEU A 116 12.46 -1.12 15.37
N GLY A 117 12.09 -2.33 14.95
CA GLY A 117 11.03 -2.57 13.96
C GLY A 117 11.45 -2.24 12.53
N LEU A 118 12.76 -2.09 12.24
CA LEU A 118 13.23 -1.79 10.89
C LEU A 118 13.00 -2.97 9.92
N SER A 119 12.93 -4.18 10.45
CA SER A 119 12.60 -5.42 9.73
C SER A 119 11.14 -5.49 9.24
N HIS A 120 10.24 -4.75 9.87
CA HIS A 120 8.84 -4.54 9.48
C HIS A 120 8.50 -3.04 9.50
N THR A 121 9.31 -2.23 8.81
CA THR A 121 9.28 -0.76 8.91
C THR A 121 7.91 -0.18 8.58
N TYR A 122 7.25 -0.70 7.56
CA TYR A 122 5.98 -0.15 7.07
C TYR A 122 4.78 -0.41 8.00
N GLU A 123 4.90 -1.40 8.89
CA GLU A 123 3.89 -1.76 9.89
C GLU A 123 4.25 -1.25 11.29
N SER A 124 5.48 -0.77 11.47
CA SER A 124 5.97 -0.24 12.74
C SER A 124 5.18 0.98 13.21
N TRP A 125 4.85 1.02 14.50
CA TRP A 125 4.07 2.09 15.12
C TRP A 125 4.64 3.49 14.87
N TRP A 126 5.98 3.64 14.88
CA TRP A 126 6.65 4.92 14.69
C TRP A 126 6.53 5.40 13.24
N PHE A 127 6.59 4.48 12.27
CA PHE A 127 6.44 4.80 10.86
C PHE A 127 5.00 5.18 10.53
N VAL A 128 4.04 4.40 11.03
CA VAL A 128 2.60 4.71 10.94
C VAL A 128 2.30 6.06 11.59
N LEU A 129 2.91 6.38 12.74
CA LEU A 129 2.77 7.69 13.38
C LEU A 129 3.27 8.82 12.48
N LEU A 130 4.44 8.66 11.82
CA LEU A 130 4.94 9.65 10.87
C LEU A 130 3.96 9.86 9.71
N LEU A 131 3.41 8.79 9.15
CA LEU A 131 2.39 8.86 8.10
C LEU A 131 1.13 9.60 8.56
N VAL A 132 0.64 9.32 9.77
CA VAL A 132 -0.52 10.01 10.36
C VAL A 132 -0.23 11.50 10.58
N LEU A 133 0.96 11.86 11.05
CA LEU A 133 1.37 13.26 11.22
C LEU A 133 1.44 14.01 9.89
N ILE A 134 1.95 13.36 8.84
CA ILE A 134 1.93 13.91 7.47
C ILE A 134 0.47 14.11 7.01
N GLY A 135 -0.40 13.12 7.17
CA GLY A 135 -1.82 13.22 6.85
C GLY A 135 -2.52 14.37 7.58
N ALA A 136 -2.29 14.51 8.89
CA ALA A 136 -2.81 15.61 9.69
C ALA A 136 -2.32 16.98 9.17
N SER A 137 -1.02 17.08 8.83
CA SER A 137 -0.45 18.30 8.25
C SER A 137 -1.11 18.68 6.92
N LEU A 138 -1.39 17.71 6.05
CA LEU A 138 -2.06 17.92 4.76
C LEU A 138 -3.49 18.44 4.96
N VAL A 139 -4.24 17.85 5.89
CA VAL A 139 -5.62 18.28 6.22
C VAL A 139 -5.61 19.71 6.75
N ILE A 140 -4.80 19.99 7.78
CA ILE A 140 -4.77 21.30 8.46
C ILE A 140 -4.28 22.40 7.50
N CYS A 141 -3.19 22.15 6.76
CA CYS A 141 -2.66 23.08 5.76
C CYS A 141 -3.68 23.38 4.65
N SER A 142 -4.48 22.39 4.24
CA SER A 142 -5.56 22.58 3.27
C SER A 142 -6.66 23.46 3.85
N LEU A 143 -7.19 23.10 5.03
CA LEU A 143 -8.31 23.81 5.66
C LEU A 143 -7.95 25.28 5.99
N ASP A 144 -6.73 25.56 6.43
CA ASP A 144 -6.25 26.93 6.71
C ASP A 144 -6.31 27.83 5.45
N ARG A 145 -6.16 27.24 4.26
CA ARG A 145 -6.04 27.96 2.98
C ARG A 145 -7.32 27.94 2.13
N VAL A 146 -8.17 26.92 2.26
CA VAL A 146 -9.43 26.78 1.50
C VAL A 146 -10.37 27.94 1.77
N LEU A 147 -10.60 28.28 3.04
CA LEU A 147 -11.60 29.28 3.42
C LEU A 147 -11.23 30.70 2.92
N PRO A 148 -9.98 31.19 3.13
CA PRO A 148 -9.56 32.46 2.54
C PRO A 148 -9.67 32.47 1.02
N LEU A 149 -9.25 31.38 0.34
CA LEU A 149 -9.34 31.30 -1.11
C LEU A 149 -10.79 31.34 -1.60
N TYR A 150 -11.70 30.61 -0.96
CA TYR A 150 -13.11 30.60 -1.33
C TYR A 150 -13.71 32.01 -1.22
N LYS A 151 -13.45 32.71 -0.11
CA LYS A 151 -13.88 34.10 0.07
C LYS A 151 -13.28 35.03 -0.99
N ALA A 152 -11.97 34.93 -1.22
CA ALA A 152 -11.25 35.72 -2.20
C ALA A 152 -11.79 35.53 -3.62
N LEU A 153 -12.17 34.31 -4.00
CA LEU A 153 -12.75 34.01 -5.31
C LEU A 153 -14.23 34.41 -5.42
N THR A 154 -15.02 34.28 -4.35
CA THR A 154 -16.48 34.54 -4.40
C THR A 154 -16.82 36.02 -4.22
N ARG A 155 -16.05 36.76 -3.43
CA ARG A 155 -16.35 38.15 -3.05
C ARG A 155 -15.56 39.19 -3.84
N GLN A 156 -15.09 38.85 -5.05
CA GLN A 156 -14.40 39.82 -5.90
C GLN A 156 -15.30 41.00 -6.29
N LYS A 157 -14.77 42.20 -6.05
CA LYS A 157 -15.35 43.46 -6.53
C LYS A 157 -14.75 43.83 -7.87
N ILE A 158 -15.56 44.49 -8.70
CA ILE A 158 -15.20 44.91 -10.06
C ILE A 158 -14.27 46.13 -9.98
N ARG A 159 -14.67 47.16 -9.22
CA ARG A 159 -13.84 48.35 -8.98
C ARG A 159 -12.69 48.05 -8.04
N LYS A 160 -11.47 48.37 -8.48
CA LYS A 160 -10.24 48.29 -7.70
C LYS A 160 -9.57 49.67 -7.64
N HIS A 161 -8.79 49.89 -6.60
CA HIS A 161 -8.04 51.13 -6.42
C HIS A 161 -6.97 51.27 -7.52
N ARG A 162 -6.68 52.50 -7.97
CA ARG A 162 -5.68 52.76 -9.04
C ARG A 162 -4.33 52.10 -8.74
N SER A 163 -3.84 52.25 -7.51
CA SER A 163 -2.57 51.65 -7.07
C SER A 163 -2.55 50.12 -7.15
N PHE A 164 -3.70 49.46 -7.04
CA PHE A 164 -3.79 48.01 -7.20
C PHE A 164 -3.61 47.62 -8.66
N LEU A 165 -4.26 48.33 -9.59
CA LEU A 165 -4.21 48.05 -11.02
C LEU A 165 -2.82 48.30 -11.60
N THR A 166 -2.20 49.43 -11.24
CA THR A 166 -0.87 49.83 -11.73
C THR A 166 0.29 49.09 -11.07
N ARG A 167 0.03 48.25 -10.06
CA ARG A 167 1.04 47.37 -9.41
C ARG A 167 0.81 45.89 -9.71
N GLN A 168 0.01 45.60 -10.75
CA GLN A 168 -0.05 44.26 -11.32
C GLN A 168 1.11 44.09 -12.30
N LYS A 169 1.60 42.86 -12.44
CA LYS A 169 2.71 42.54 -13.36
C LYS A 169 2.35 42.81 -14.83
N VAL A 170 1.07 42.75 -15.18
CA VAL A 170 0.57 43.28 -16.45
C VAL A 170 -0.23 44.54 -16.14
N ALA A 171 0.21 45.69 -16.61
CA ALA A 171 -0.50 46.94 -16.39
C ALA A 171 -0.44 47.85 -17.62
N LEU A 172 -1.46 48.68 -17.80
CA LEU A 172 -1.51 49.72 -18.82
C LEU A 172 -2.20 50.95 -18.24
N VAL A 173 -1.63 52.12 -18.49
CA VAL A 173 -2.27 53.41 -18.30
C VAL A 173 -2.29 54.10 -19.67
N ALA A 174 -3.47 54.46 -20.15
CA ALA A 174 -3.66 55.11 -21.43
C ALA A 174 -4.65 56.27 -21.31
N GLU A 175 -4.55 57.23 -22.22
CA GLU A 175 -5.52 58.33 -22.31
C GLU A 175 -6.82 57.81 -22.92
N LEU A 176 -7.95 58.17 -22.32
CA LEU A 176 -9.28 57.78 -22.81
C LEU A 176 -10.02 59.00 -23.37
N LYS A 177 -10.27 58.98 -24.68
CA LYS A 177 -10.94 60.07 -25.41
C LYS A 177 -12.45 59.91 -25.54
N GLU A 178 -12.98 58.75 -25.15
CA GLU A 178 -14.39 58.40 -25.26
C GLU A 178 -15.04 58.25 -23.89
N GLU A 179 -16.37 58.18 -23.87
CA GLU A 179 -17.13 57.93 -22.64
C GLU A 179 -16.75 56.58 -22.00
N PRO A 180 -16.41 56.56 -20.70
CA PRO A 180 -15.93 55.36 -20.00
C PRO A 180 -16.82 54.12 -20.15
N GLU A 181 -18.13 54.31 -20.07
CA GLU A 181 -19.10 53.21 -20.12
C GLU A 181 -19.23 52.63 -21.53
N ALA A 182 -19.19 53.50 -22.55
CA ALA A 182 -19.24 53.09 -23.95
C ALA A 182 -17.98 52.29 -24.32
N TRP A 183 -16.80 52.73 -23.88
CA TRP A 183 -15.56 52.01 -24.13
C TRP A 183 -15.54 50.64 -23.44
N VAL A 184 -15.99 50.56 -22.17
CA VAL A 184 -16.11 49.29 -21.44
C VAL A 184 -17.07 48.32 -22.15
N ALA A 185 -18.19 48.80 -22.67
CA ALA A 185 -19.16 47.98 -23.41
C ALA A 185 -18.53 47.33 -24.66
N ARG A 186 -17.69 48.07 -25.41
CA ARG A 186 -16.98 47.54 -26.58
C ARG A 186 -15.94 46.46 -26.24
N MET A 187 -15.38 46.48 -25.03
CA MET A 187 -14.42 45.46 -24.57
C MET A 187 -15.07 44.12 -24.19
N VAL A 188 -16.37 44.10 -23.90
CA VAL A 188 -17.06 42.89 -23.41
C VAL A 188 -17.01 41.77 -24.46
N GLU A 189 -17.36 42.06 -25.71
CA GLU A 189 -17.45 41.05 -26.77
C GLU A 189 -16.08 40.43 -27.14
N PRO A 190 -14.99 41.22 -27.35
CA PRO A 190 -13.64 40.68 -27.52
C PRO A 190 -13.19 39.72 -26.41
N LEU A 191 -13.49 40.07 -25.15
CA LEU A 191 -13.15 39.26 -23.98
C LEU A 191 -13.96 37.96 -23.93
N GLN A 192 -15.27 38.03 -24.18
CA GLN A 192 -16.14 36.85 -24.23
C GLN A 192 -15.76 35.90 -25.37
N LYS A 193 -15.40 36.41 -26.56
CA LYS A 193 -14.89 35.60 -27.68
C LYS A 193 -13.60 34.85 -27.35
N LYS A 194 -12.80 35.33 -26.40
CA LYS A 194 -11.63 34.62 -25.86
C LYS A 194 -11.96 33.69 -24.69
N GLY A 195 -13.24 33.54 -24.32
CA GLY A 195 -13.69 32.64 -23.26
C GLY A 195 -13.58 33.21 -21.84
N TYR A 196 -13.51 34.54 -21.70
CA TYR A 196 -13.58 35.19 -20.38
C TYR A 196 -15.03 35.37 -19.93
N ARG A 197 -15.27 35.15 -18.63
CA ARG A 197 -16.50 35.56 -17.97
C ARG A 197 -16.36 37.01 -17.52
N VAL A 198 -17.13 37.90 -18.13
CA VAL A 198 -17.04 39.35 -17.95
C VAL A 198 -18.15 39.86 -17.03
N ARG A 199 -17.80 40.78 -16.12
CA ARG A 199 -18.73 41.51 -15.26
C ARG A 199 -18.39 43.01 -15.31
N THR A 200 -19.38 43.86 -15.51
CA THR A 200 -19.22 45.32 -15.65
C THR A 200 -19.92 46.08 -14.50
N ASP A 201 -19.43 47.27 -14.20
CA ASP A 201 -19.97 48.20 -13.18
C ASP A 201 -19.66 49.65 -13.57
N GLY A 202 -20.51 50.23 -14.43
CA GLY A 202 -20.26 51.51 -15.10
C GLY A 202 -18.96 51.47 -15.90
N GLY A 203 -18.08 52.45 -15.70
CA GLY A 203 -16.75 52.51 -16.30
C GLY A 203 -15.73 51.46 -15.82
N ALA A 204 -16.12 50.41 -15.08
CA ALA A 204 -15.21 49.36 -14.64
C ALA A 204 -15.63 47.97 -15.10
N LEU A 205 -14.64 47.08 -15.32
CA LEU A 205 -14.86 45.72 -15.79
C LEU A 205 -13.90 44.73 -15.12
N LEU A 206 -14.41 43.53 -14.84
CA LEU A 206 -13.66 42.36 -14.40
C LEU A 206 -13.91 41.21 -15.37
N ALA A 207 -12.85 40.69 -15.98
CA ALA A 207 -12.88 39.49 -16.80
C ALA A 207 -12.05 38.37 -16.17
N GLU A 208 -12.68 37.22 -15.94
CA GLU A 208 -12.01 36.04 -15.35
C GLU A 208 -12.10 34.82 -16.28
N LYS A 209 -11.03 34.03 -16.34
CA LYS A 209 -10.98 32.78 -17.12
C LYS A 209 -10.29 31.69 -16.32
N HIS A 210 -10.84 30.47 -16.39
CA HIS A 210 -10.37 29.27 -15.68
C HIS A 210 -10.19 29.43 -14.16
N ARG A 211 -11.15 30.08 -13.51
CA ARG A 211 -11.20 30.25 -12.04
C ARG A 211 -11.06 28.92 -11.27
N PHE A 212 -11.55 27.81 -11.84
CA PHE A 212 -11.48 26.49 -11.22
C PHE A 212 -10.05 25.98 -11.01
N SER A 213 -9.06 26.42 -11.80
CA SER A 213 -7.67 25.94 -11.70
C SER A 213 -7.02 26.26 -10.35
N ARG A 214 -7.53 27.27 -9.64
CA ARG A 214 -7.10 27.62 -8.27
C ARG A 214 -7.43 26.54 -7.24
N TRP A 215 -8.37 25.64 -7.54
CA TRP A 215 -8.71 24.50 -6.69
C TRP A 215 -7.77 23.31 -6.87
N GLY A 216 -6.93 23.29 -7.92
CA GLY A 216 -6.04 22.16 -8.25
C GLY A 216 -5.25 21.61 -7.05
N PRO A 217 -4.49 22.45 -6.30
CA PRO A 217 -3.75 21.97 -5.13
C PRO A 217 -4.60 21.30 -4.05
N TYR A 218 -5.86 21.72 -3.87
CA TYR A 218 -6.75 21.13 -2.87
C TYR A 218 -7.34 19.81 -3.35
N VAL A 219 -7.62 19.69 -4.65
CA VAL A 219 -8.00 18.40 -5.25
C VAL A 219 -6.86 17.40 -5.09
N ILE A 220 -5.61 17.82 -5.32
CA ILE A 220 -4.42 16.98 -5.05
C ILE A 220 -4.41 16.52 -3.59
N HIS A 221 -4.58 17.44 -2.64
CA HIS A 221 -4.55 17.09 -1.22
C HIS A 221 -5.68 16.12 -0.84
N ILE A 222 -6.89 16.30 -1.35
CA ILE A 222 -8.01 15.37 -1.13
C ILE A 222 -7.64 13.97 -1.67
N GLY A 223 -7.09 13.89 -2.88
CA GLY A 223 -6.63 12.63 -3.45
C GLY A 223 -5.54 11.96 -2.62
N LEU A 224 -4.55 12.73 -2.14
CA LEU A 224 -3.49 12.23 -1.26
C LEU A 224 -4.02 11.77 0.09
N ILE A 225 -5.02 12.45 0.66
CA ILE A 225 -5.65 12.04 1.92
C ILE A 225 -6.40 10.72 1.73
N ILE A 226 -7.20 10.58 0.66
CA ILE A 226 -7.90 9.32 0.34
C ILE A 226 -6.89 8.19 0.13
N PHE A 227 -5.82 8.45 -0.62
CA PHE A 227 -4.74 7.50 -0.86
C PHE A 227 -4.10 7.05 0.46
N LEU A 228 -3.73 8.00 1.32
CA LEU A 228 -3.09 7.72 2.62
C LEU A 228 -4.01 6.92 3.54
N LEU A 229 -5.28 7.31 3.65
CA LEU A 229 -6.28 6.59 4.43
C LEU A 229 -6.49 5.17 3.91
N ALA A 230 -6.49 4.96 2.58
CA ALA A 230 -6.60 3.65 1.98
C ALA A 230 -5.38 2.76 2.29
N VAL A 231 -4.17 3.31 2.23
CA VAL A 231 -2.94 2.58 2.60
C VAL A 231 -2.96 2.22 4.09
N LEU A 232 -3.30 3.18 4.97
CA LEU A 232 -3.41 2.92 6.42
C LEU A 232 -4.50 1.88 6.73
N ALA A 233 -5.60 1.88 5.98
CA ALA A 233 -6.67 0.89 6.14
C ALA A 233 -6.22 -0.54 5.82
N ARG A 234 -5.14 -0.76 5.06
CA ARG A 234 -4.59 -2.10 4.85
C ARG A 234 -4.07 -2.74 6.14
N GLY A 235 -3.60 -1.94 7.10
CA GLY A 235 -3.17 -2.45 8.40
C GLY A 235 -4.33 -2.91 9.30
N LEU A 236 -5.59 -2.70 8.90
CA LEU A 236 -6.75 -3.15 9.67
C LEU A 236 -7.06 -4.63 9.37
N PRO A 237 -7.35 -5.45 10.40
CA PRO A 237 -7.70 -6.85 10.21
C PRO A 237 -8.84 -7.05 9.19
N GLY A 238 -8.62 -7.94 8.22
CA GLY A 238 -9.62 -8.31 7.21
C GLY A 238 -9.77 -7.34 6.02
N LEU A 239 -9.05 -6.21 5.99
CA LEU A 239 -9.00 -5.33 4.81
C LEU A 239 -7.86 -5.67 3.86
N ASN A 240 -6.76 -6.20 4.38
CA ASN A 240 -5.67 -6.76 3.60
C ASN A 240 -5.16 -8.07 4.21
N MET A 241 -4.78 -8.99 3.33
CA MET A 241 -4.09 -10.23 3.66
C MET A 241 -3.15 -10.52 2.49
N ASP A 242 -1.91 -10.88 2.78
CA ASP A 242 -0.92 -11.27 1.79
C ASP A 242 -0.06 -12.36 2.44
N GLN A 243 -0.40 -13.62 2.16
CA GLN A 243 0.22 -14.78 2.80
C GLN A 243 0.66 -15.80 1.76
N HIS A 244 1.88 -16.29 1.92
CA HIS A 244 2.42 -17.36 1.10
C HIS A 244 2.21 -18.69 1.81
N LEU A 245 1.41 -19.58 1.22
CA LEU A 245 1.03 -20.85 1.83
C LEU A 245 1.41 -22.02 0.93
N ALA A 246 1.83 -23.11 1.57
CA ALA A 246 2.13 -24.38 0.93
C ALA A 246 0.86 -25.22 0.79
N PHE A 247 0.60 -25.75 -0.41
CA PHE A 247 -0.51 -26.64 -0.72
C PHE A 247 0.01 -27.95 -1.31
N PRO A 248 0.30 -28.96 -0.46
CA PRO A 248 0.67 -30.30 -0.93
C PRO A 248 -0.44 -30.90 -1.81
N GLN A 249 -0.05 -31.55 -2.90
CA GLN A 249 -0.97 -32.18 -3.84
C GLN A 249 -1.81 -33.26 -3.17
N GLY A 250 -3.13 -33.11 -3.17
CA GLY A 250 -4.12 -34.00 -2.57
C GLY A 250 -4.62 -33.55 -1.20
N ASP A 251 -3.86 -32.70 -0.49
CA ASP A 251 -4.24 -32.20 0.82
C ASP A 251 -5.14 -30.97 0.74
N THR A 252 -6.06 -30.88 1.70
CA THR A 252 -6.94 -29.72 1.86
C THR A 252 -6.41 -28.88 3.01
N VAL A 253 -5.89 -27.69 2.68
CA VAL A 253 -5.24 -26.80 3.64
C VAL A 253 -6.16 -25.62 3.94
N ARG A 254 -6.30 -25.29 5.23
CA ARG A 254 -7.06 -24.13 5.67
C ARG A 254 -6.29 -22.85 5.33
N ILE A 255 -6.98 -21.85 4.77
CA ILE A 255 -6.42 -20.51 4.61
C ILE A 255 -6.60 -19.78 5.95
N PRO A 256 -5.51 -19.33 6.62
CA PRO A 256 -5.57 -18.61 7.88
C PRO A 256 -6.49 -17.39 7.81
N ASP A 257 -7.07 -16.99 8.95
CA ASP A 257 -7.94 -15.81 9.09
C ASP A 257 -9.18 -15.80 8.17
N THR A 258 -9.52 -16.95 7.59
CA THR A 258 -10.71 -17.14 6.76
C THR A 258 -11.47 -18.43 7.10
N THR A 259 -12.64 -18.58 6.50
CA THR A 259 -13.47 -19.80 6.49
C THR A 259 -13.15 -20.72 5.31
N TYR A 260 -12.18 -20.34 4.47
CA TYR A 260 -11.87 -21.04 3.23
C TYR A 260 -10.79 -22.09 3.41
N TYR A 261 -10.92 -23.16 2.63
CA TYR A 261 -9.94 -24.24 2.51
C TYR A 261 -9.62 -24.40 1.03
N LEU A 262 -8.35 -24.62 0.70
CA LEU A 262 -7.93 -24.84 -0.68
C LEU A 262 -7.27 -26.20 -0.78
N LYS A 263 -7.69 -26.95 -1.80
CA LYS A 263 -7.12 -28.24 -2.17
C LYS A 263 -6.40 -28.10 -3.49
N ASN A 264 -5.13 -28.48 -3.52
CA ASN A 264 -4.39 -28.71 -4.75
C ASN A 264 -4.70 -30.12 -5.23
N GLU A 265 -5.50 -30.30 -6.29
CA GLU A 265 -5.79 -31.63 -6.83
C GLU A 265 -4.63 -32.19 -7.64
N LYS A 266 -3.98 -31.33 -8.43
CA LYS A 266 -2.83 -31.68 -9.25
C LYS A 266 -2.01 -30.44 -9.55
N PHE A 267 -0.70 -30.55 -9.37
CA PHE A 267 0.24 -29.57 -9.90
C PHE A 267 0.89 -30.13 -11.17
N THR A 268 1.11 -29.27 -12.16
CA THR A 268 1.79 -29.63 -13.40
C THR A 268 2.78 -28.53 -13.74
N VAL A 269 4.03 -28.92 -13.96
CA VAL A 269 5.09 -28.05 -14.43
C VAL A 269 5.67 -28.62 -15.71
N GLU A 270 5.77 -27.77 -16.73
CA GLU A 270 6.45 -28.11 -17.99
C GLU A 270 7.70 -27.26 -18.09
N PHE A 271 8.81 -27.84 -18.56
CA PHE A 271 10.07 -27.14 -18.76
C PHE A 271 10.34 -26.91 -20.24
N TYR A 272 11.00 -25.80 -20.57
CA TYR A 272 11.51 -25.58 -21.92
C TYR A 272 12.57 -26.64 -22.26
N THR A 273 12.51 -27.19 -23.47
CA THR A 273 13.57 -28.05 -23.98
C THR A 273 14.78 -27.21 -24.43
N GLU A 274 15.95 -27.83 -24.56
CA GLU A 274 17.15 -27.11 -25.02
C GLU A 274 16.98 -26.53 -26.43
N GLU A 275 16.18 -27.15 -27.31
CA GLU A 275 15.93 -26.62 -28.65
C GLU A 275 15.03 -25.38 -28.62
N GLU A 276 14.06 -25.33 -27.70
CA GLU A 276 13.13 -24.21 -27.51
C GLU A 276 13.82 -22.99 -26.87
N MET A 277 14.93 -23.19 -26.15
CA MET A 277 15.65 -22.12 -25.47
C MET A 277 16.60 -21.34 -26.40
N PRO A 278 16.72 -20.01 -26.23
CA PRO A 278 17.78 -19.23 -26.89
C PRO A 278 19.16 -19.78 -26.55
N LYS A 279 20.13 -19.65 -27.47
CA LYS A 279 21.48 -20.23 -27.33
C LYS A 279 22.19 -19.85 -26.03
N GLU A 280 21.86 -18.70 -25.46
CA GLU A 280 22.43 -18.15 -24.23
C GLU A 280 22.00 -18.91 -22.96
N PHE A 281 20.85 -19.60 -22.97
CA PHE A 281 20.28 -20.28 -21.80
C PHE A 281 20.44 -21.80 -21.82
N ARG A 282 20.91 -22.35 -22.95
CA ARG A 282 21.13 -23.79 -23.12
C ARG A 282 22.21 -24.29 -22.15
N GLY A 283 21.98 -25.43 -21.51
CA GLY A 283 22.92 -26.06 -20.56
C GLY A 283 23.20 -25.30 -19.26
N THR A 284 22.64 -24.10 -19.06
CA THR A 284 22.94 -23.25 -17.87
C THR A 284 21.75 -23.06 -16.94
N LYS A 285 20.51 -23.07 -17.46
CA LYS A 285 19.30 -22.90 -16.64
C LYS A 285 18.18 -23.81 -17.08
N ILE A 286 17.51 -24.43 -16.11
CA ILE A 286 16.24 -25.12 -16.32
C ILE A 286 15.15 -24.07 -16.14
N LEU A 287 14.44 -23.76 -17.22
CA LEU A 287 13.37 -22.77 -17.22
C LEU A 287 12.00 -23.46 -17.35
N PRO A 288 11.13 -23.33 -16.36
CA PRO A 288 9.74 -23.76 -16.50
C PRO A 288 8.95 -22.86 -17.45
N LYS A 289 8.19 -23.50 -18.33
CA LYS A 289 7.33 -22.97 -19.40
C LYS A 289 5.88 -22.80 -18.93
N LEU A 290 5.37 -23.80 -18.23
CA LEU A 290 4.02 -23.79 -17.66
C LEU A 290 4.10 -24.14 -16.18
N TYR A 291 3.30 -23.41 -15.40
CA TYR A 291 3.05 -23.66 -13.99
C TYR A 291 1.55 -23.66 -13.80
N GLU A 292 0.97 -24.84 -13.56
CA GLU A 292 -0.47 -25.00 -13.38
C GLU A 292 -0.77 -25.73 -12.07
N THR A 293 -1.60 -25.11 -11.24
CA THR A 293 -2.20 -25.74 -10.06
C THR A 293 -3.70 -25.89 -10.28
N ARG A 294 -4.20 -27.12 -10.37
CA ARG A 294 -5.64 -27.38 -10.36
C ARG A 294 -6.17 -27.27 -8.94
N ALA A 295 -6.78 -26.13 -8.63
CA ALA A 295 -7.21 -25.81 -7.28
C ALA A 295 -8.73 -25.89 -7.14
N VAL A 296 -9.17 -26.44 -6.01
CA VAL A 296 -10.56 -26.40 -5.57
C VAL A 296 -10.62 -25.63 -4.27
N LEU A 297 -11.40 -24.56 -4.26
CA LEU A 297 -11.71 -23.77 -3.09
C LEU A 297 -13.00 -24.30 -2.46
N TYR A 298 -12.91 -24.55 -1.17
CA TYR A 298 -14.02 -24.94 -0.32
C TYR A 298 -14.32 -23.85 0.70
N GLU A 299 -15.59 -23.67 1.02
CA GLU A 299 -16.04 -22.87 2.15
C GLU A 299 -16.53 -23.80 3.26
N CYS A 300 -16.08 -23.56 4.48
CA CYS A 300 -16.50 -24.35 5.61
C CYS A 300 -17.90 -23.93 6.09
N THR A 301 -18.82 -24.89 6.14
CA THR A 301 -20.25 -24.67 6.46
C THR A 301 -20.60 -25.06 7.90
N ALA A 302 -19.92 -26.04 8.47
CA ALA A 302 -20.10 -26.50 9.86
C ALA A 302 -18.80 -27.07 10.44
N ASP A 303 -18.68 -27.08 11.77
CA ASP A 303 -17.55 -27.64 12.54
C ASP A 303 -16.17 -27.01 12.20
N CYS A 304 -16.14 -25.75 11.74
CA CYS A 304 -14.92 -25.07 11.26
C CYS A 304 -13.94 -24.67 12.36
N THR A 305 -14.44 -24.48 13.58
CA THR A 305 -13.68 -23.99 14.73
C THR A 305 -13.45 -25.08 15.79
N ASP A 306 -14.05 -26.27 15.62
CA ASP A 306 -13.92 -27.38 16.56
C ASP A 306 -12.76 -28.30 16.14
N PRO A 307 -11.60 -28.27 16.83
CA PRO A 307 -10.45 -29.09 16.48
C PRO A 307 -10.67 -30.59 16.71
N SER A 308 -11.75 -30.99 17.39
CA SER A 308 -12.09 -32.40 17.63
C SER A 308 -12.89 -33.04 16.49
N LYS A 309 -13.45 -32.23 15.58
CA LYS A 309 -14.29 -32.67 14.48
C LYS A 309 -13.65 -32.35 13.13
N LYS A 310 -14.04 -33.12 12.11
CA LYS A 310 -13.66 -32.81 10.73
C LYS A 310 -14.59 -31.71 10.20
N PRO A 311 -14.05 -30.62 9.61
CA PRO A 311 -14.87 -29.54 9.07
C PRO A 311 -15.72 -30.04 7.90
N GLN A 312 -16.96 -29.55 7.81
CA GLN A 312 -17.84 -29.82 6.67
C GLN A 312 -17.62 -28.75 5.60
N LEU A 313 -17.11 -29.19 4.45
CA LEU A 313 -16.64 -28.32 3.36
C LEU A 313 -17.60 -28.39 2.17
N ALA A 314 -18.01 -27.23 1.66
CA ALA A 314 -18.77 -27.10 0.42
C ALA A 314 -17.86 -26.52 -0.68
N GLU A 315 -17.83 -27.14 -1.86
CA GLU A 315 -17.08 -26.62 -3.00
C GLU A 315 -17.74 -25.32 -3.48
N VAL A 316 -16.97 -24.23 -3.54
CA VAL A 316 -17.46 -22.90 -3.97
C VAL A 316 -16.84 -22.41 -5.26
N ALA A 317 -15.62 -22.84 -5.56
CA ALA A 317 -14.94 -22.49 -6.81
C ALA A 317 -13.91 -23.57 -7.15
N ARG A 318 -13.74 -23.81 -8.46
CA ARG A 318 -12.69 -24.66 -9.02
C ARG A 318 -12.04 -23.90 -10.15
N HIS A 319 -10.72 -23.79 -10.14
CA HIS A 319 -9.98 -23.00 -11.13
C HIS A 319 -8.56 -23.51 -11.28
N ASP A 320 -8.06 -23.51 -12.52
CA ASP A 320 -6.69 -23.84 -12.85
C ASP A 320 -5.82 -22.59 -12.70
N ILE A 321 -5.08 -22.51 -11.60
CA ILE A 321 -4.25 -21.36 -11.26
C ILE A 321 -2.98 -21.39 -12.10
N GLN A 322 -2.74 -20.29 -12.82
CA GLN A 322 -1.52 -20.05 -13.59
C GLN A 322 -0.97 -18.65 -13.24
N VAL A 323 0.29 -18.35 -13.63
CA VAL A 323 0.99 -17.08 -13.28
C VAL A 323 0.14 -15.83 -13.54
N ASN A 324 -0.62 -15.80 -14.65
CA ASN A 324 -1.50 -14.68 -15.00
C ASN A 324 -3.01 -15.00 -14.90
N SER A 325 -3.36 -16.17 -14.37
CA SER A 325 -4.74 -16.65 -14.19
C SER A 325 -4.94 -17.06 -12.73
N PRO A 326 -5.07 -16.11 -11.79
CA PRO A 326 -5.29 -16.42 -10.39
C PRO A 326 -6.73 -16.92 -10.16
N LEU A 327 -6.91 -17.84 -9.22
CA LEU A 327 -8.24 -18.14 -8.68
C LEU A 327 -8.74 -16.89 -7.96
N SER A 328 -9.94 -16.41 -8.28
CA SER A 328 -10.54 -15.26 -7.61
C SER A 328 -11.96 -15.56 -7.16
N TYR A 329 -12.22 -15.38 -5.85
CA TYR A 329 -13.53 -15.62 -5.24
C TYR A 329 -13.77 -14.65 -4.07
N ASN A 330 -14.89 -13.91 -4.08
CA ASN A 330 -15.29 -12.97 -3.01
C ASN A 330 -14.17 -12.02 -2.50
N GLY A 331 -13.30 -11.58 -3.40
CA GLY A 331 -12.17 -10.67 -3.08
C GLY A 331 -10.89 -11.37 -2.61
N LEU A 332 -10.93 -12.69 -2.37
CA LEU A 332 -9.75 -13.54 -2.21
C LEU A 332 -9.17 -13.88 -3.59
N LYS A 333 -7.86 -13.81 -3.71
CA LYS A 333 -7.11 -14.20 -4.90
C LYS A 333 -5.98 -15.16 -4.51
N ALA A 334 -5.83 -16.25 -5.24
CA ALA A 334 -4.70 -17.15 -5.10
C ALA A 334 -3.83 -17.07 -6.36
N TYR A 335 -2.61 -16.58 -6.19
CA TYR A 335 -1.62 -16.44 -7.24
C TYR A 335 -0.59 -17.56 -7.16
N GLN A 336 -0.20 -18.12 -8.30
CA GLN A 336 0.94 -19.04 -8.36
C GLN A 336 2.20 -18.29 -7.96
N PHE A 337 2.93 -18.79 -6.97
CA PHE A 337 4.16 -18.17 -6.48
C PHE A 337 5.38 -19.06 -6.71
N ASP A 338 5.38 -20.28 -6.18
CA ASP A 338 6.52 -21.21 -6.28
C ASP A 338 6.05 -22.67 -6.22
N TYR A 339 6.96 -23.63 -6.31
CA TYR A 339 6.65 -25.07 -6.23
C TYR A 339 7.84 -25.90 -5.72
N ASP A 340 7.54 -27.06 -5.15
CA ASP A 340 8.50 -28.08 -4.76
C ASP A 340 8.05 -29.44 -5.32
N LEU A 341 8.91 -30.09 -6.09
CA LEU A 341 8.65 -31.40 -6.70
C LEU A 341 9.14 -32.56 -5.83
N THR A 342 9.64 -32.29 -4.63
CA THR A 342 10.10 -33.32 -3.71
C THR A 342 8.88 -34.07 -3.15
N PRO A 343 8.75 -35.38 -3.37
CA PRO A 343 7.62 -36.13 -2.86
C PRO A 343 7.63 -36.17 -1.33
N VAL A 344 6.51 -35.80 -0.72
CA VAL A 344 6.34 -35.80 0.74
C VAL A 344 5.46 -36.97 1.15
N LEU A 345 5.89 -37.74 2.14
CA LEU A 345 5.14 -38.89 2.63
C LEU A 345 3.91 -38.41 3.42
N ARG A 346 2.69 -38.83 3.02
CA ARG A 346 1.44 -38.49 3.71
C ARG A 346 1.02 -39.58 4.69
N SER A 347 0.99 -40.83 4.23
CA SER A 347 0.60 -41.96 5.07
C SER A 347 1.25 -43.26 4.58
N VAL A 348 1.38 -44.22 5.49
CA VAL A 348 1.81 -45.59 5.18
C VAL A 348 0.84 -46.59 5.81
N GLN A 349 0.70 -47.77 5.21
CA GLN A 349 -0.05 -48.88 5.80
C GLN A 349 0.87 -50.06 6.11
N PRO A 350 1.66 -49.97 7.20
CA PRO A 350 2.53 -51.07 7.58
C PRO A 350 1.73 -52.29 8.05
N GLU A 351 2.31 -53.45 7.80
CA GLU A 351 1.87 -54.73 8.31
C GLU A 351 2.74 -55.12 9.50
N LEU A 352 2.11 -55.65 10.54
CA LEU A 352 2.84 -56.27 11.64
C LEU A 352 3.14 -57.72 11.27
N ILE A 353 4.42 -58.04 11.12
CA ILE A 353 4.90 -59.37 10.72
C ILE A 353 5.70 -60.03 11.82
N ASN A 354 5.70 -61.36 11.82
CA ASN A 354 6.63 -62.15 12.61
C ASN A 354 7.94 -62.35 11.83
N ALA A 355 9.04 -61.73 12.26
CA ALA A 355 10.34 -61.85 11.60
C ALA A 355 10.90 -63.29 11.57
N LYS A 356 10.43 -64.20 12.44
CA LYS A 356 10.88 -65.59 12.47
C LYS A 356 10.02 -66.53 11.61
N SER A 357 8.70 -66.34 11.59
CA SER A 357 7.77 -67.21 10.84
C SER A 357 7.28 -66.62 9.52
N GLY A 358 7.45 -65.31 9.30
CA GLY A 358 6.90 -64.58 8.16
C GLY A 358 5.38 -64.36 8.23
N GLU A 359 4.73 -64.70 9.35
CA GLU A 359 3.28 -64.57 9.51
C GLU A 359 2.86 -63.11 9.65
N VAL A 360 1.84 -62.68 8.90
CA VAL A 360 1.27 -61.32 8.94
C VAL A 360 0.09 -61.27 9.91
N TYR A 361 0.19 -60.44 10.95
CA TYR A 361 -0.85 -60.29 11.98
C TYR A 361 -1.92 -59.24 11.63
N GLY A 362 -1.59 -58.24 10.82
CA GLY A 362 -2.56 -57.27 10.32
C GLY A 362 -1.93 -55.97 9.81
N LYS A 363 -2.68 -55.25 8.97
CA LYS A 363 -2.31 -53.93 8.45
C LYS A 363 -3.05 -52.81 9.19
N PHE A 364 -2.43 -51.65 9.32
CA PHE A 364 -3.11 -50.45 9.82
C PHE A 364 -2.61 -49.20 9.10
N LYS A 365 -3.47 -48.18 8.96
CA LYS A 365 -3.10 -46.91 8.33
C LYS A 365 -2.46 -45.96 9.34
N LEU A 366 -1.25 -45.49 9.04
CA LEU A 366 -0.49 -44.52 9.81
C LEU A 366 -0.33 -43.21 9.01
N ASP A 367 -1.07 -42.18 9.41
CA ASP A 367 -0.93 -40.82 8.86
C ASP A 367 0.25 -40.08 9.51
N MET A 368 1.06 -39.37 8.71
CA MET A 368 2.26 -38.70 9.24
C MET A 368 1.90 -37.52 10.18
N ASN A 369 1.03 -36.62 9.72
CA ASN A 369 0.74 -35.38 10.44
C ASN A 369 -0.22 -35.58 11.63
N ASN A 370 -1.24 -36.43 11.48
CA ASN A 370 -2.25 -36.66 12.52
C ASN A 370 -2.52 -38.17 12.74
N PRO A 371 -1.55 -38.93 13.25
CA PRO A 371 -1.72 -40.36 13.50
C PRO A 371 -2.70 -40.61 14.65
N GLN A 372 -3.45 -41.72 14.56
CA GLN A 372 -4.19 -42.24 15.71
C GLN A 372 -3.23 -42.68 16.82
N ARG A 373 -3.69 -42.66 18.07
CA ARG A 373 -2.86 -43.05 19.22
C ARG A 373 -2.79 -44.55 19.46
N SER A 374 -3.74 -45.31 18.93
CA SER A 374 -3.86 -46.75 19.15
C SER A 374 -4.27 -47.44 17.86
N PHE A 375 -3.56 -48.50 17.51
CA PHE A 375 -3.80 -49.34 16.35
C PHE A 375 -3.92 -50.80 16.78
N GLN A 376 -4.80 -51.54 16.13
CA GLN A 376 -4.98 -52.97 16.37
C GLN A 376 -4.50 -53.74 15.14
N ALA A 377 -3.56 -54.67 15.35
CA ALA A 377 -3.00 -55.53 14.32
C ALA A 377 -3.10 -56.99 14.78
N GLY A 378 -4.25 -57.60 14.48
CA GLY A 378 -4.59 -58.95 14.93
C GLY A 378 -4.68 -59.03 16.47
N PRO A 379 -3.94 -59.95 17.12
CA PRO A 379 -3.94 -60.07 18.58
C PRO A 379 -3.07 -59.02 19.29
N TYR A 380 -2.36 -58.16 18.55
CA TYR A 380 -1.46 -57.14 19.09
C TYR A 380 -2.09 -55.75 19.02
N THR A 381 -1.80 -54.94 20.04
CA THR A 381 -2.19 -53.53 20.10
C THR A 381 -0.94 -52.66 20.11
N LEU A 382 -0.85 -51.72 19.16
CA LEU A 382 0.23 -50.75 19.04
C LEU A 382 -0.25 -49.40 19.55
N SER A 383 0.32 -48.95 20.67
CA SER A 383 0.07 -47.61 21.21
C SER A 383 1.19 -46.66 20.80
N LEU A 384 0.86 -45.60 20.05
CA LEU A 384 1.82 -44.56 19.68
C LEU A 384 2.17 -43.72 20.92
N LYS A 385 3.43 -43.75 21.34
CA LYS A 385 3.93 -42.99 22.49
C LYS A 385 4.47 -41.63 22.06
N GLU A 386 5.34 -41.61 21.07
CA GLU A 386 5.96 -40.39 20.56
C GLU A 386 6.09 -40.43 19.04
N LYS A 387 6.07 -39.24 18.43
CA LYS A 387 6.30 -39.05 16.99
C LYS A 387 7.37 -37.99 16.78
N TYR A 388 8.22 -38.21 15.79
CA TYR A 388 9.26 -37.27 15.35
C TYR A 388 9.08 -37.10 13.85
N MET A 389 8.88 -35.89 13.36
CA MET A 389 8.62 -35.64 11.93
C MET A 389 9.91 -35.45 11.14
N ASP A 390 10.94 -34.95 11.82
CA ASP A 390 12.31 -34.85 11.30
C ASP A 390 13.27 -35.36 12.37
N PHE A 391 13.40 -36.69 12.42
CA PHE A 391 14.15 -37.37 13.46
C PHE A 391 15.63 -36.97 13.44
N GLY A 392 16.13 -36.56 14.60
CA GLY A 392 17.53 -36.32 14.85
C GLY A 392 17.91 -36.64 16.28
N LEU A 393 19.20 -36.56 16.58
CA LEU A 393 19.72 -36.71 17.93
C LEU A 393 20.26 -35.35 18.39
N ASN A 394 19.99 -34.98 19.64
CA ASN A 394 20.60 -33.80 20.28
C ASN A 394 22.07 -34.09 20.69
N GLU A 395 22.74 -33.11 21.28
CA GLU A 395 24.14 -33.24 21.75
C GLU A 395 24.32 -34.33 22.82
N GLU A 396 23.25 -34.68 23.53
CA GLU A 396 23.21 -35.72 24.57
C GLU A 396 22.81 -37.10 24.02
N GLY A 397 22.56 -37.21 22.71
CA GLY A 397 22.16 -38.46 22.05
C GLY A 397 20.69 -38.85 22.23
N GLN A 398 19.83 -37.92 22.67
CA GLN A 398 18.39 -38.13 22.81
C GLN A 398 17.63 -37.80 21.50
N PRO A 399 16.55 -38.53 21.18
CA PRO A 399 15.75 -38.29 19.99
C PRO A 399 14.97 -36.97 20.07
N VAL A 400 15.08 -36.15 19.02
CA VAL A 400 14.39 -34.86 18.88
C VAL A 400 13.82 -34.71 17.46
N SER A 401 12.72 -33.96 17.33
CA SER A 401 12.19 -33.57 16.03
C SER A 401 12.74 -32.19 15.65
N LYS A 402 13.58 -32.12 14.61
CA LYS A 402 14.21 -30.86 14.17
C LYS A 402 13.23 -29.89 13.52
N SER A 403 12.18 -30.43 12.92
CA SER A 403 11.20 -29.71 12.12
C SER A 403 9.81 -30.33 12.34
N PRO A 404 8.72 -29.56 12.17
CA PRO A 404 7.36 -30.09 12.16
C PRO A 404 7.01 -30.83 10.85
N TYR A 405 7.81 -30.68 9.80
CA TYR A 405 7.56 -31.31 8.49
C TYR A 405 8.08 -32.77 8.45
N PRO A 406 7.38 -33.71 7.79
CA PRO A 406 7.74 -35.14 7.72
C PRO A 406 8.93 -35.43 6.78
N ASN A 407 10.08 -34.80 7.05
CA ASN A 407 11.32 -34.99 6.29
C ASN A 407 11.92 -36.37 6.54
N ALA A 408 12.03 -36.77 7.81
CA ALA A 408 12.55 -38.04 8.27
C ALA A 408 11.65 -38.56 9.42
N PRO A 409 10.41 -39.00 9.12
CA PRO A 409 9.44 -39.33 10.14
C PRO A 409 9.82 -40.63 10.87
N ALA A 410 9.67 -40.64 12.19
CA ALA A 410 9.91 -41.77 13.06
C ALA A 410 8.83 -41.86 14.15
N PHE A 411 8.38 -43.07 14.45
CA PHE A 411 7.29 -43.31 15.40
C PHE A 411 7.74 -44.31 16.46
N LEU A 412 7.53 -43.96 17.73
CA LEU A 412 7.78 -44.85 18.86
C LEU A 412 6.46 -45.50 19.28
N PHE A 413 6.33 -46.80 19.02
CA PHE A 413 5.20 -47.62 19.44
C PHE A 413 5.51 -48.40 20.72
N LEU A 414 4.49 -48.61 21.54
CA LEU A 414 4.45 -49.62 22.57
C LEU A 414 3.52 -50.74 22.11
N ILE A 415 4.08 -51.91 21.84
CA ILE A 415 3.36 -53.08 21.36
C ILE A 415 3.01 -53.96 22.56
N THR A 416 1.73 -54.32 22.68
CA THR A 416 1.20 -55.21 23.73
C THR A 416 0.44 -56.36 23.08
N GLY A 417 0.55 -57.57 23.64
CA GLY A 417 -0.12 -58.75 23.12
C GLY A 417 0.51 -60.06 23.60
N PRO A 418 0.05 -61.20 23.06
CA PRO A 418 0.50 -62.52 23.49
C PRO A 418 1.98 -62.75 23.17
N GLY A 419 2.73 -63.27 24.16
CA GLY A 419 4.17 -63.56 24.03
C GLY A 419 5.10 -62.36 24.28
N LEU A 420 4.56 -61.20 24.67
CA LEU A 420 5.33 -60.01 25.06
C LEU A 420 5.31 -59.79 26.59
N PRO A 421 6.29 -59.05 27.16
CA PRO A 421 6.29 -58.70 28.59
C PRO A 421 5.03 -57.92 29.00
N ALA A 422 4.62 -58.02 30.26
CA ALA A 422 3.43 -57.33 30.78
C ALA A 422 3.49 -55.79 30.63
N GLY A 423 4.70 -55.21 30.54
CA GLY A 423 4.92 -53.78 30.28
C GLY A 423 4.87 -53.37 28.81
N GLY A 424 4.68 -54.33 27.88
CA GLY A 424 4.79 -54.11 26.44
C GLY A 424 6.24 -53.99 25.95
N GLN A 425 6.43 -54.03 24.64
CA GLN A 425 7.73 -53.86 23.99
C GLN A 425 7.75 -52.56 23.20
N GLN A 426 8.80 -51.75 23.39
CA GLN A 426 8.98 -50.52 22.62
C GLN A 426 9.54 -50.83 21.23
N TYR A 427 9.04 -50.13 20.21
CA TYR A 427 9.40 -50.32 18.81
C TYR A 427 9.50 -48.97 18.13
N PHE A 428 10.71 -48.60 17.66
CA PHE A 428 10.90 -47.50 16.73
C PHE A 428 10.64 -47.97 15.29
N TYR A 429 9.77 -47.24 14.61
CA TYR A 429 9.42 -47.46 13.22
C TYR A 429 9.79 -46.24 12.37
N PHE A 430 10.57 -46.49 11.31
CA PHE A 430 10.88 -45.52 10.27
C PHE A 430 10.18 -45.96 8.97
N PRO A 431 9.27 -45.17 8.41
CA PRO A 431 8.58 -45.52 7.18
C PRO A 431 9.51 -45.59 5.95
N LYS A 432 10.51 -44.72 5.87
CA LYS A 432 11.44 -44.65 4.74
C LYS A 432 12.62 -45.60 4.94
N GLN A 433 12.91 -46.42 3.93
CA GLN A 433 14.03 -47.37 3.97
C GLN A 433 15.39 -46.68 4.21
N VAL A 434 15.62 -45.54 3.56
CA VAL A 434 16.85 -44.74 3.72
C VAL A 434 17.04 -44.30 5.19
N ASP A 435 15.95 -43.94 5.88
CA ASP A 435 16.02 -43.53 7.27
C ASP A 435 16.25 -44.73 8.21
N LYS A 436 15.67 -45.89 7.90
CA LYS A 436 15.94 -47.14 8.65
C LYS A 436 17.44 -47.46 8.68
N GLU A 437 18.10 -47.33 7.54
CA GLU A 437 19.54 -47.59 7.39
C GLU A 437 20.37 -46.48 8.04
N LYS A 438 20.06 -45.21 7.74
CA LYS A 438 20.79 -44.04 8.25
C LYS A 438 20.81 -43.98 9.78
N PHE A 439 19.70 -44.31 10.43
CA PHE A 439 19.57 -44.27 11.89
C PHE A 439 19.75 -45.64 12.55
N GLN A 440 20.09 -46.68 11.79
CA GLN A 440 20.31 -48.04 12.29
C GLN A 440 19.12 -48.54 13.14
N MET A 441 17.91 -48.50 12.57
CA MET A 441 16.66 -48.85 13.26
C MET A 441 16.75 -50.19 14.02
N THR A 442 17.36 -51.21 13.41
CA THR A 442 17.54 -52.53 14.03
C THR A 442 18.33 -52.44 15.33
N ALA A 443 19.47 -51.72 15.33
CA ALA A 443 20.30 -51.56 16.52
C ALA A 443 19.61 -50.76 17.64
N ILE A 444 18.80 -49.74 17.28
CA ILE A 444 17.97 -48.98 18.25
C ILE A 444 16.95 -49.93 18.90
N ASN A 445 16.25 -50.70 18.07
CA ASN A 445 15.22 -51.61 18.51
C ASN A 445 15.75 -52.79 19.32
N ASP A 446 16.93 -53.30 19.01
CA ASP A 446 17.58 -54.37 19.78
C ASP A 446 17.91 -53.90 21.21
N LYS A 447 18.37 -52.64 21.35
CA LYS A 447 18.63 -52.02 22.66
C LYS A 447 17.37 -51.77 23.47
N LEU A 448 16.28 -51.35 22.82
CA LEU A 448 15.02 -51.03 23.49
C LEU A 448 14.18 -52.27 23.83
N GLY A 449 14.23 -53.28 22.97
CA GLY A 449 13.34 -54.45 23.01
C GLY A 449 13.92 -55.70 23.66
N GLY A 450 15.24 -55.76 23.89
CA GLY A 450 15.93 -56.92 24.45
C GLY A 450 16.02 -58.13 23.48
N SER A 451 16.83 -59.12 23.86
CA SER A 451 17.17 -60.32 23.07
C SER A 451 15.98 -61.29 22.91
N GLY A 452 14.99 -60.94 22.09
CA GLY A 452 13.80 -61.79 21.90
C GLY A 452 12.79 -61.29 20.88
N ARG A 453 13.10 -60.23 20.13
CA ARG A 453 12.15 -59.61 19.22
C ARG A 453 11.83 -60.53 18.05
N PHE A 454 10.53 -60.74 17.82
CA PHE A 454 10.03 -61.50 16.67
C PHE A 454 9.01 -60.68 15.87
N LEU A 455 8.67 -59.46 16.28
CA LEU A 455 7.69 -58.61 15.59
C LEU A 455 8.39 -57.48 14.86
N GLU A 456 8.01 -57.26 13.60
CA GLU A 456 8.51 -56.18 12.75
C GLU A 456 7.37 -55.48 12.00
N LEU A 457 7.59 -54.20 11.70
CA LEU A 457 6.68 -53.40 10.89
C LEU A 457 7.31 -53.18 9.53
N GLU A 458 6.65 -53.70 8.50
CA GLU A 458 7.09 -53.58 7.12
C GLU A 458 5.95 -53.10 6.24
N VAL A 459 6.28 -52.42 5.14
CA VAL A 459 5.30 -52.09 4.11
C VAL A 459 5.51 -53.08 2.99
N GLY A 460 4.50 -53.91 2.73
CA GLY A 460 4.60 -54.99 1.74
C GLY A 460 4.65 -54.45 0.30
N ASP A 461 3.77 -53.51 -0.03
CA ASP A 461 3.60 -52.99 -1.40
C ASP A 461 3.64 -51.46 -1.46
N MET A 462 4.08 -50.92 -2.59
CA MET A 462 4.07 -49.46 -2.83
C MET A 462 2.66 -48.86 -2.92
N SER A 463 1.62 -49.67 -3.14
CA SER A 463 0.21 -49.23 -3.06
C SER A 463 -0.22 -48.87 -1.63
N ASP A 464 0.52 -49.34 -0.63
CA ASP A 464 0.28 -49.07 0.79
C ASP A 464 1.01 -47.80 1.27
N VAL A 465 1.61 -47.05 0.34
CA VAL A 465 2.30 -45.79 0.59
C VAL A 465 1.62 -44.65 -0.16
N ASP A 466 1.22 -43.59 0.55
CA ASP A 466 0.63 -42.40 -0.04
C ASP A 466 1.64 -41.22 0.01
N PHE A 467 1.96 -40.67 -1.16
CA PHE A 467 2.84 -39.52 -1.32
C PHE A 467 2.06 -38.31 -1.88
N SER A 468 2.38 -37.14 -1.36
CA SER A 468 2.16 -35.89 -2.08
C SER A 468 3.28 -35.73 -3.09
N GLU A 469 3.00 -35.95 -4.38
CA GLU A 469 4.00 -35.89 -5.47
C GLU A 469 4.68 -34.52 -5.57
N SER A 470 3.96 -33.46 -5.24
CA SER A 470 4.44 -32.09 -5.32
C SER A 470 3.74 -31.19 -4.31
N THR A 471 4.34 -30.05 -4.03
CA THR A 471 3.76 -28.98 -3.22
C THR A 471 3.79 -27.70 -4.04
N THR A 472 2.63 -27.06 -4.18
CA THR A 472 2.55 -25.75 -4.83
C THR A 472 2.48 -24.66 -3.77
N TYR A 473 3.25 -23.60 -3.93
CA TYR A 473 3.18 -22.42 -3.08
C TYR A 473 2.34 -21.36 -3.77
N LEU A 474 1.26 -20.96 -3.11
CA LEU A 474 0.37 -19.92 -3.60
C LEU A 474 0.46 -18.70 -2.70
N ASN A 475 0.51 -17.50 -3.31
CA ASN A 475 0.26 -16.26 -2.60
C ASN A 475 -1.26 -16.05 -2.52
N ILE A 476 -1.80 -16.14 -1.31
CA ILE A 476 -3.19 -15.83 -1.01
C ILE A 476 -3.29 -14.37 -0.61
N ARG A 477 -3.99 -13.60 -1.45
CA ARG A 477 -4.15 -12.16 -1.32
C ARG A 477 -5.60 -11.74 -1.20
N VAL A 478 -5.88 -10.87 -0.23
CA VAL A 478 -7.12 -10.09 -0.13
C VAL A 478 -6.71 -8.63 -0.04
N ASP A 479 -7.29 -7.76 -0.87
CA ASP A 479 -7.05 -6.31 -0.77
C ASP A 479 -8.33 -5.54 -1.08
N ARG A 480 -9.09 -5.24 -0.02
CA ARG A 480 -10.32 -4.45 -0.11
C ARG A 480 -10.05 -2.95 -0.15
N ALA A 481 -8.84 -2.53 0.22
CA ALA A 481 -8.45 -1.12 0.21
C ALA A 481 -7.97 -0.64 -1.17
N MET A 482 -7.51 -1.54 -2.04
CA MET A 482 -6.94 -1.21 -3.35
C MET A 482 -7.82 -0.33 -4.25
N PRO A 483 -9.15 -0.51 -4.35
CA PRO A 483 -9.98 0.40 -5.14
C PRO A 483 -9.89 1.86 -4.65
N PHE A 484 -9.82 2.08 -3.34
CA PHE A 484 -9.69 3.42 -2.75
C PHE A 484 -8.32 4.04 -3.04
N VAL A 485 -7.26 3.23 -3.10
CA VAL A 485 -5.93 3.67 -3.54
C VAL A 485 -5.99 4.22 -4.97
N TRP A 486 -6.64 3.49 -5.89
CA TRP A 486 -6.82 3.94 -7.28
C TRP A 486 -7.69 5.18 -7.42
N ILE A 487 -8.77 5.27 -6.64
CA ILE A 487 -9.61 6.48 -6.58
C ILE A 487 -8.78 7.68 -6.11
N GLY A 488 -8.03 7.53 -5.02
CA GLY A 488 -7.14 8.58 -4.50
C GLY A 488 -6.12 9.02 -5.55
N ALA A 489 -5.44 8.08 -6.21
CA ALA A 489 -4.47 8.35 -7.27
C ALA A 489 -5.11 9.06 -8.48
N GLY A 490 -6.31 8.65 -8.90
CA GLY A 490 -7.06 9.31 -9.97
C GLY A 490 -7.42 10.76 -9.64
N ILE A 491 -7.83 11.04 -8.40
CA ILE A 491 -8.11 12.40 -7.93
C ILE A 491 -6.84 13.25 -7.90
N VAL A 492 -5.70 12.70 -7.47
CA VAL A 492 -4.40 13.39 -7.53
C VAL A 492 -4.08 13.78 -8.97
N MET A 493 -4.22 12.85 -9.91
CA MET A 493 -3.97 13.09 -11.33
C MET A 493 -4.87 14.21 -11.88
N LEU A 494 -6.16 14.17 -11.55
CA LEU A 494 -7.11 15.23 -11.92
C LEU A 494 -6.67 16.59 -11.35
N GLY A 495 -6.26 16.63 -10.08
CA GLY A 495 -5.78 17.87 -9.44
C GLY A 495 -4.53 18.45 -10.10
N LEU A 496 -3.58 17.59 -10.52
CA LEU A 496 -2.42 18.00 -11.30
C LEU A 496 -2.82 18.59 -12.64
N ILE A 497 -3.69 17.90 -13.38
CA ILE A 497 -4.20 18.35 -14.68
C ILE A 497 -4.88 19.72 -14.56
N LEU A 498 -5.75 19.90 -13.56
CA LEU A 498 -6.41 21.18 -13.26
C LEU A 498 -5.44 22.31 -12.93
N GLY A 499 -4.37 22.02 -12.18
CA GLY A 499 -3.40 23.02 -11.71
C GLY A 499 -2.29 23.38 -12.71
N PHE A 500 -1.96 22.48 -13.63
CA PHE A 500 -0.88 22.68 -14.62
C PHE A 500 -1.38 23.20 -15.97
N TYR A 501 -2.46 22.62 -16.52
CA TYR A 501 -2.92 22.96 -17.86
C TYR A 501 -3.77 24.21 -17.90
N TRP A 502 -4.60 24.43 -16.87
CA TRP A 502 -5.43 25.63 -16.80
C TRP A 502 -4.81 26.70 -15.92
N GLN A 503 -4.85 27.92 -16.43
CA GLN A 503 -4.22 29.08 -15.82
C GLN A 503 -5.32 30.07 -15.47
N HIS A 504 -5.42 30.43 -14.20
CA HIS A 504 -6.38 31.43 -13.76
C HIS A 504 -5.91 32.80 -14.23
N ARG A 505 -6.68 33.41 -15.15
CA ARG A 505 -6.41 34.71 -15.75
C ARG A 505 -7.47 35.71 -15.30
N ARG A 506 -7.04 36.88 -14.84
CA ARG A 506 -7.90 37.98 -14.41
C ARG A 506 -7.45 39.28 -15.06
N ILE A 507 -8.40 40.02 -15.61
CA ILE A 507 -8.21 41.35 -16.18
C ILE A 507 -9.18 42.27 -15.45
N TRP A 508 -8.65 43.29 -14.79
CA TRP A 508 -9.40 44.39 -14.23
C TRP A 508 -9.18 45.63 -15.09
N LEU A 509 -10.24 46.39 -15.26
CA LEU A 509 -10.23 47.60 -16.04
C LEU A 509 -11.04 48.67 -15.33
N ALA A 510 -10.49 49.88 -15.27
CA ALA A 510 -11.17 51.07 -14.79
C ALA A 510 -10.93 52.20 -15.77
N ALA A 511 -12.02 52.64 -16.41
CA ALA A 511 -12.09 53.81 -17.26
C ALA A 511 -12.71 54.95 -16.44
N ASN A 512 -12.00 56.07 -16.38
CA ASN A 512 -12.45 57.35 -15.84
C ASN A 512 -12.33 58.40 -16.95
N HIS A 513 -13.01 59.55 -16.81
CA HIS A 513 -12.92 60.64 -17.80
C HIS A 513 -11.45 61.05 -18.03
N GLY A 514 -10.90 60.72 -19.19
CA GLY A 514 -9.52 61.00 -19.59
C GLY A 514 -8.47 59.92 -19.29
N GLU A 515 -8.76 58.91 -18.47
CA GLU A 515 -7.76 57.87 -18.09
C GLU A 515 -8.36 56.45 -18.14
N LEU A 516 -7.67 55.55 -18.84
CA LEU A 516 -7.91 54.11 -18.85
C LEU A 516 -6.79 53.41 -18.07
N VAL A 517 -7.15 52.66 -17.03
CA VAL A 517 -6.22 51.85 -16.25
C VAL A 517 -6.60 50.37 -16.34
N LEU A 518 -5.68 49.54 -16.80
CA LEU A 518 -5.82 48.08 -16.88
C LEU A 518 -4.78 47.43 -15.97
N GLY A 519 -5.24 46.44 -15.19
CA GLY A 519 -4.39 45.56 -14.41
C GLY A 519 -4.71 44.10 -14.72
N GLY A 520 -3.70 43.29 -14.99
CA GLY A 520 -3.83 41.89 -15.37
C GLY A 520 -3.01 40.98 -14.47
N HIS A 521 -3.61 39.87 -14.03
CA HIS A 521 -2.93 38.85 -13.24
C HIS A 521 -3.19 37.44 -13.78
N THR A 522 -2.13 36.67 -13.98
CA THR A 522 -2.21 35.22 -14.21
C THR A 522 -1.34 34.46 -13.20
N ASN A 523 -1.72 33.24 -12.85
CA ASN A 523 -0.88 32.42 -11.96
C ASN A 523 0.37 31.85 -12.66
N LYS A 524 0.33 31.66 -13.99
CA LYS A 524 1.40 31.05 -14.80
C LYS A 524 1.35 31.63 -16.23
N ASN A 525 2.44 31.43 -17.00
CA ASN A 525 2.57 31.85 -18.41
C ASN A 525 2.19 33.32 -18.67
N TRP A 526 2.96 34.22 -18.06
CA TRP A 526 2.78 35.67 -18.21
C TRP A 526 2.94 36.15 -19.66
N PHE A 527 3.88 35.58 -20.42
CA PHE A 527 4.09 35.90 -21.83
C PHE A 527 2.84 35.64 -22.68
N GLY A 528 2.27 34.43 -22.60
CA GLY A 528 1.05 34.09 -23.34
C GLY A 528 -0.17 34.92 -22.91
N PHE A 529 -0.21 35.38 -21.66
CA PHE A 529 -1.27 36.24 -21.16
C PHE A 529 -1.15 37.69 -21.70
N ARG A 530 0.06 38.26 -21.75
CA ARG A 530 0.29 39.58 -22.37
C ARG A 530 -0.08 39.61 -23.84
N ARG A 531 0.37 38.63 -24.61
CA ARG A 531 0.00 38.49 -26.04
C ARG A 531 -1.52 38.42 -26.24
N GLU A 532 -2.23 37.73 -25.36
CA GLU A 532 -3.69 37.67 -25.41
C GLU A 532 -4.31 39.04 -25.13
N ILE A 533 -3.82 39.80 -24.13
CA ILE A 533 -4.30 41.16 -23.84
C ILE A 533 -4.04 42.11 -25.02
N VAL A 534 -2.84 42.11 -25.61
CA VAL A 534 -2.54 42.91 -26.82
C VAL A 534 -3.51 42.59 -27.94
N SER A 535 -3.76 41.29 -28.20
CA SER A 535 -4.72 40.85 -29.22
C SER A 535 -6.16 41.27 -28.93
N ILE A 536 -6.53 41.48 -27.66
CA ILE A 536 -7.86 41.95 -27.27
C ILE A 536 -7.95 43.46 -27.43
N LEU A 537 -6.97 44.22 -26.95
CA LEU A 537 -6.91 45.69 -27.05
C LEU A 537 -6.84 46.18 -28.50
N ALA A 538 -6.18 45.43 -29.38
CA ALA A 538 -6.16 45.72 -30.81
C ALA A 538 -7.55 45.71 -31.47
N LYS A 539 -8.55 45.07 -30.85
CA LYS A 539 -9.95 45.08 -31.34
C LYS A 539 -10.75 46.30 -30.88
N THR A 540 -10.17 47.14 -30.02
CA THR A 540 -10.78 48.37 -29.51
C THR A 540 -9.91 49.58 -29.84
N ASP A 541 -9.25 49.55 -31.00
CA ASP A 541 -8.42 50.62 -31.57
C ASP A 541 -7.25 51.08 -30.67
N LEU A 542 -6.85 50.24 -29.70
CA LEU A 542 -5.69 50.47 -28.83
C LEU A 542 -4.56 49.54 -29.24
N THR A 543 -3.62 50.06 -30.03
CA THR A 543 -2.39 49.37 -30.42
C THR A 543 -1.34 49.56 -29.32
N VAL A 544 -1.02 48.47 -28.62
CA VAL A 544 -0.09 48.46 -27.49
C VAL A 544 0.96 47.39 -27.72
N ASP A 545 2.24 47.71 -27.49
CA ASP A 545 3.32 46.72 -27.63
C ASP A 545 3.35 45.75 -26.44
N GLU A 546 3.74 44.49 -26.66
CA GLU A 546 3.78 43.47 -25.61
C GLU A 546 4.69 43.88 -24.44
N LYS A 547 5.82 44.55 -24.72
CA LYS A 547 6.77 44.97 -23.67
C LYS A 547 6.21 46.12 -22.84
N SER A 548 5.41 47.00 -23.43
CA SER A 548 4.81 48.14 -22.71
C SER A 548 3.79 47.72 -21.65
N LEU A 549 3.25 46.50 -21.76
CA LEU A 549 2.38 45.90 -20.75
C LEU A 549 3.14 45.23 -19.60
N ASP A 550 4.46 45.04 -19.70
CA ASP A 550 5.27 44.48 -18.62
C ASP A 550 5.57 45.55 -17.60
N ASN A 551 4.85 45.50 -16.48
CA ASN A 551 5.13 46.36 -15.35
C ASN A 551 6.20 45.69 -14.48
N GLY A 552 7.32 45.31 -15.14
CA GLY A 552 8.34 44.39 -14.66
C GLY A 552 8.55 44.54 -13.16
N GLY A 553 8.40 43.43 -12.41
CA GLY A 553 8.62 43.45 -10.96
C GLY A 553 9.90 44.19 -10.67
N GLY A 554 9.77 45.38 -10.09
CA GLY A 554 10.81 46.40 -10.13
C GLY A 554 12.17 45.82 -9.83
N LEU A 555 13.03 45.83 -10.85
CA LEU A 555 14.43 46.19 -10.63
C LEU A 555 14.54 47.61 -11.16
N ALA A 556 14.16 48.54 -10.29
CA ALA A 556 14.86 49.81 -10.15
C ALA A 556 15.74 49.66 -8.91
#